data_AF-A0A6J5JXM4-F1
#
_entry.id   AF-A0A6J5JXM4-F1
#
_cell.length_a   1.000
_cell.length_b   1.000
_cell.length_c   1.000
_cell.angle_alpha   90.00
_cell.angle_beta   90.00
_cell.angle_gamma   90.00
#
_symmetry.space_group_name_H-M   'P 1'
#
loop_
_entity.id
_entity.type
_entity.pdbx_description
1 polymer ?
#
loop_
_entity_poly.entity_id
_entity_poly.type
_entity_poly.pdbx_seq_one_letter_code
_entity_poly.pdbx_strand_id
1 'polypeptide(L)' 'MAKVVNGEKEFFVSTNESTYIPAGHKHRLENPGVVDLVMIEVQSGEYLGEDDIVRFEDNYGRT' A
#
# COMPACT_ATOMS: atom_id res chain seq x y z
N MET A 1 -13.03 2.13 5.29
CA MET A 1 -12.37 0.83 5.05
C MET A 1 -11.46 1.01 3.86
N ALA A 2 -10.23 0.53 3.95
CA ALA A 2 -9.30 0.52 2.84
C ALA A 2 -9.46 -0.79 2.06
N LYS A 3 -9.46 -0.73 0.73
CA LYS A 3 -9.31 -1.91 -0.11
C LYS A 3 -7.81 -2.14 -0.33
N VAL A 4 -7.32 -3.33 0.00
CA VAL A 4 -5.90 -3.69 -0.10
C VAL A 4 -5.74 -4.85 -1.07
N VAL A 5 -4.82 -4.68 -2.01
CA VAL A 5 -4.25 -5.76 -2.81
C VAL A 5 -2.85 -6.06 -2.26
N ASN A 6 -2.57 -7.31 -1.94
CA ASN A 6 -1.26 -7.78 -1.47
C ASN A 6 -0.91 -9.10 -2.16
N GLY A 7 -0.04 -9.03 -3.17
CA GLY A 7 0.18 -10.12 -4.11
C GLY A 7 -1.09 -10.43 -4.89
N GLU A 8 -1.57 -11.68 -4.79
CA GLU A 8 -2.79 -12.15 -5.45
C GLU A 8 -4.06 -11.98 -4.59
N LYS A 9 -3.91 -11.54 -3.34
CA LYS A 9 -5.04 -11.41 -2.40
C LYS A 9 -5.61 -10.00 -2.45
N GLU A 10 -6.93 -9.93 -2.48
CA GLU A 10 -7.70 -8.69 -2.36
C GLU A 10 -8.63 -8.79 -1.13
N PHE A 11 -8.58 -7.80 -0.25
CA PHE A 11 -9.39 -7.77 0.96
C PHE A 11 -9.58 -6.33 1.49
N PHE A 12 -10.40 -6.17 2.52
CA PHE A 12 -10.65 -4.90 3.17
C PHE A 12 -9.99 -4.84 4.55
N VAL A 13 -9.50 -3.66 4.92
CA VAL A 13 -8.98 -3.34 6.25
C VAL A 13 -9.82 -2.22 6.86
N SER A 14 -10.26 -2.42 8.09
CA SER A 14 -11.05 -1.48 8.88
C SER A 14 -10.18 -0.65 9.84
N THR A 15 -10.79 0.32 10.50
CA THR A 15 -10.10 1.09 11.55
C THR A 15 -9.58 0.17 12.64
N ASN A 16 -8.35 0.41 13.11
CA ASN A 16 -7.60 -0.42 14.07
C ASN A 16 -7.20 -1.81 13.57
N GLU A 17 -7.46 -2.14 12.31
CA GLU A 17 -6.88 -3.32 11.66
C GLU A 17 -5.62 -2.94 10.89
N SER A 18 -4.75 -3.93 10.70
CA SER A 18 -3.50 -3.76 9.97
C SER A 18 -3.23 -4.98 9.10
N THR A 19 -2.35 -4.80 8.13
CA THR A 19 -1.84 -5.90 7.32
C THR A 19 -0.36 -5.70 7.08
N TYR A 20 0.37 -6.81 6.95
CA TYR A 20 1.78 -6.81 6.63
C TYR A 20 1.94 -7.00 5.13
N ILE A 21 2.76 -6.15 4.50
CA ILE A 21 3.16 -6.28 3.10
C ILE A 21 4.56 -6.90 3.07
N PRO A 22 4.71 -8.16 2.62
CA PRO A 22 6.03 -8.76 2.49
C PRO A 22 6.86 -8.07 1.40
N ALA A 23 8.18 -8.06 1.59
CA ALA A 23 9.12 -7.56 0.57
C ALA A 23 8.88 -8.26 -0.78
N GLY A 24 9.00 -7.48 -1.87
CA GLY A 24 8.78 -7.94 -3.24
C GLY A 24 7.32 -8.21 -3.62
N HIS A 25 6.36 -8.11 -2.70
CA HIS A 25 4.95 -8.24 -3.07
C HIS A 25 4.46 -6.96 -3.75
N LYS A 26 3.91 -7.12 -4.96
CA LYS A 26 3.11 -6.07 -5.58
C LYS A 26 1.88 -5.83 -4.71
N HIS A 27 1.65 -4.58 -4.34
CA HIS A 27 0.53 -4.21 -3.48
C HIS A 27 -0.08 -2.88 -3.93
N ARG A 28 -1.33 -2.66 -3.54
CA ARG A 28 -2.08 -1.42 -3.81
C ARG A 28 -3.04 -1.15 -2.68
N LEU A 29 -3.10 0.10 -2.24
CA LEU A 29 -4.09 0.57 -1.28
C LEU A 29 -5.03 1.54 -2.00
N GLU A 30 -6.32 1.34 -1.81
CA GLU A 30 -7.37 2.12 -2.42
C GLU A 30 -8.40 2.53 -1.36
N ASN A 31 -8.88 3.78 -1.45
CA ASN A 31 -10.03 4.25 -0.68
C ASN A 31 -11.27 4.25 -1.58
N PRO A 32 -12.12 3.21 -1.55
CA PRO A 32 -13.36 3.17 -2.33
C PRO A 32 -14.49 3.98 -1.69
N GLY A 33 -14.28 4.53 -0.50
CA GLY A 33 -15.27 5.32 0.23
C GLY A 33 -15.32 6.78 -0.23
N VAL A 34 -16.36 7.48 0.22
CA VAL A 34 -16.55 8.93 0.00
C VAL A 34 -16.01 9.79 1.14
N VAL A 35 -15.47 9.17 2.18
CA VAL A 35 -14.85 9.82 3.34
C VAL A 35 -13.34 9.62 3.24
N ASP A 36 -12.59 10.64 3.65
CA ASP A 36 -11.13 10.58 3.69
C ASP A 36 -10.63 9.40 4.52
N LEU A 37 -9.67 8.67 3.95
CA LEU A 37 -8.99 7.57 4.59
C LEU A 37 -7.64 8.06 5.10
N VAL A 38 -7.45 8.01 6.41
CA VAL A 38 -6.15 8.27 7.05
C VAL A 38 -5.50 6.94 7.39
N MET A 39 -4.24 6.77 7.01
CA MET A 39 -3.46 5.57 7.28
C MET A 39 -2.05 5.93 7.75
N ILE A 40 -1.41 4.97 8.38
CA ILE A 40 0.00 5.03 8.75
C ILE A 40 0.70 3.88 8.01
N GLU A 41 1.69 4.22 7.22
CA GLU A 41 2.60 3.25 6.60
C GLU A 41 3.89 3.21 7.43
N VAL A 42 4.37 2.00 7.73
CA VAL A 42 5.65 1.79 8.40
C VAL A 42 6.48 0.87 7.54
N GLN A 43 7.57 1.41 6.99
CA GLN A 43 8.55 0.63 6.24
C GLN A 43 9.63 0.11 7.20
N SER A 44 9.93 -1.18 7.12
CA SER A 44 10.88 -1.84 8.01
C SER A 44 11.88 -2.64 7.18
N GLY A 45 13.17 -2.31 7.29
CA GLY A 45 14.23 -2.94 6.51
C GLY A 45 15.59 -2.30 6.80
N GLU A 46 16.66 -2.91 6.29
CA GLU A 46 18.02 -2.37 6.42
C GLU A 46 18.27 -1.18 5.49
N TYR A 47 17.55 -1.12 4.36
CA TYR A 47 17.60 -0.06 3.36
C TYR A 47 16.18 0.31 2.92
N LEU A 48 15.86 1.59 2.90
CA LEU A 48 14.53 2.13 2.60
C LEU A 48 14.63 3.29 1.59
N GLY A 49 15.56 3.18 0.64
CA GLY A 49 15.75 4.18 -0.40
C GLY A 49 14.62 4.18 -1.43
N GLU A 50 14.35 5.35 -2.02
CA GLU A 50 13.37 5.51 -3.09
C GLU A 50 13.69 4.68 -4.34
N ASP A 51 14.98 4.36 -4.54
CA ASP A 51 15.50 3.52 -5.62
C ASP A 51 15.20 2.03 -5.43
N ASP A 52 14.83 1.60 -4.22
CA ASP A 52 14.37 0.23 -3.93
C ASP A 52 12.86 0.05 -4.21
N ILE A 53 12.15 1.12 -4.58
CA ILE A 53 10.72 1.10 -4.83
C ILE A 53 10.41 0.96 -6.32
N VAL A 54 9.92 -0.21 -6.72
CA VAL A 54 9.42 -0.45 -8.08
C VAL A 54 7.96 -0.01 -8.20
N ARG A 55 7.71 1.01 -9.03
CA ARG A 55 6.37 1.54 -9.32
C ARG A 55 5.83 0.94 -10.62
N PHE A 56 4.69 0.25 -10.54
CA PHE A 56 4.09 -0.45 -11.69
C PHE A 56 3.05 0.37 -12.44
N GLU A 57 2.38 1.28 -11.73
CA GLU A 57 1.43 2.23 -12.29
C GLU A 57 1.71 3.57 -11.63
N ASP A 58 1.98 4.57 -12.43
CA ASP A 58 2.10 5.94 -11.96
C ASP A 58 1.05 6.81 -12.64
N ASN A 59 -0.10 6.91 -11.98
CA ASN A 59 -1.19 7.79 -12.41
C ASN A 59 -0.96 9.26 -12.04
N TYR A 60 0.19 9.58 -11.40
CA TYR A 60 0.51 10.92 -10.90
C TYR A 60 1.73 11.56 -11.60
N GLY A 61 2.33 10.91 -12.60
CA GLY A 61 3.28 11.50 -13.54
C GLY A 61 4.64 11.93 -12.93
N ARG A 62 5.13 11.19 -11.94
CA ARG A 62 6.42 11.38 -11.28
C ARG A 62 7.46 10.50 -11.99
N THR A 63 8.24 11.13 -12.87
CA THR A 63 9.39 10.54 -13.58
C THR A 63 10.42 9.94 -12.65
#